data_AF-A0A7W1BHX7-F1
#
_entry.id   AF-A0A7W1BHX7-F1
#
_cell.length_a   1.000
_cell.length_b   1.000
_cell.length_c   1.000
_cell.angle_alpha   90.00
_cell.angle_beta   90.00
_cell.angle_gamma   90.00
#
_symmetry.space_group_name_H-M   'P 1'
#
loop_
_entity.id
_entity.type
_entity.pdbx_description
1 polymer ?
#
loop_
_entity_poly.entity_id
_entity_poly.type
_entity_poly.pdbx_seq_one_letter_code
_entity_poly.pdbx_strand_id
1 'polypeptide(L)'
;MKHLTEEQINEMVDETLSPHARAELEQHSSECMNCRAEIAAMRSMAVRVRGLPLSIQPPADVWPMVSAKIQTSAAPGEKKHKAFTFRAPAWGWLAAAAVLLVMISSAVTTLVMGRQQSGAPTVATSRPSIADGNLATLSRREASYRNTADELWAAVNARRDQLSPQTIATVERSVMLIDAAILEAREALASDPNNAVIADMLSARYERKVDLLKRATELLPQS
;
A
#
# COMPACT_ATOMS: atom_id res chain seq x y z
N MET A 1 6.89 -18.26 24.99
CA MET A 1 6.02 -17.28 25.66
C MET A 1 5.44 -16.38 24.59
N LYS A 2 4.14 -16.08 24.62
CA LYS A 2 3.47 -15.24 23.62
C LYS A 2 3.68 -13.77 24.01
N HIS A 3 4.18 -12.94 23.09
CA HIS A 3 4.31 -11.49 23.27
C HIS A 3 3.01 -10.77 22.90
N LEU A 4 2.88 -9.51 23.33
CA LEU A 4 1.81 -8.61 22.83
C LEU A 4 1.99 -8.36 21.34
N THR A 5 0.88 -8.12 20.65
CA THR A 5 0.92 -7.64 19.26
C THR A 5 1.16 -6.13 19.23
N GLU A 6 1.57 -5.60 18.07
CA GLU A 6 1.77 -4.18 17.86
C GLU A 6 0.49 -3.37 18.15
N GLU A 7 -0.67 -3.88 17.74
CA GLU A 7 -1.97 -3.24 18.00
C GLU A 7 -2.26 -3.15 19.49
N GLN A 8 -2.01 -4.21 20.26
CA GLN A 8 -2.21 -4.22 21.71
C GLN A 8 -1.30 -3.23 22.44
N ILE A 9 -0.06 -3.06 21.95
CA ILE A 9 0.87 -2.08 22.50
C ILE A 9 0.38 -0.66 22.16
N ASN A 10 -0.04 -0.40 20.92
CA ASN A 10 -0.58 0.89 20.50
C ASN A 10 -1.83 1.27 21.32
N GLU A 11 -2.79 0.36 21.45
CA GLU A 11 -4.00 0.58 22.26
C GLU A 11 -3.68 0.86 23.74
N MET A 12 -2.64 0.21 24.28
CA MET A 12 -2.17 0.46 25.65
C MET A 12 -1.43 1.80 25.81
N VAL A 13 -0.77 2.29 24.77
CA VAL A 13 -0.09 3.59 24.75
C VAL A 13 -1.09 4.73 24.53
N ASP A 14 -2.09 4.52 23.69
CA ASP A 14 -3.15 5.48 23.36
C ASP A 14 -4.27 5.54 24.41
N GLU A 15 -4.21 4.67 25.43
CA GLU A 15 -5.19 4.58 26.52
C GLU A 15 -6.62 4.25 26.05
N THR A 16 -6.74 3.49 24.96
CA THR A 16 -8.03 3.12 24.33
C THR A 16 -8.58 1.77 24.81
N LEU A 17 -7.79 1.02 25.60
CA LEU A 17 -8.20 -0.28 26.15
C LEU A 17 -9.28 -0.16 27.23
N SER A 18 -10.16 -1.16 27.28
CA SER A 18 -11.04 -1.35 28.44
C SER A 18 -10.22 -1.60 29.71
N PRO A 19 -10.72 -1.24 30.92
CA PRO A 19 -9.99 -1.45 32.17
C PRO A 19 -9.55 -2.91 32.40
N HIS A 20 -10.39 -3.87 31.99
CA HIS A 20 -10.08 -5.29 32.09
C HIS A 20 -8.93 -5.69 31.17
N ALA A 21 -9.02 -5.35 29.87
CA ALA A 21 -7.98 -5.67 28.90
C ALA A 21 -6.64 -5.00 29.28
N ARG A 22 -6.69 -3.78 29.79
CA ARG A 22 -5.51 -3.08 30.29
C ARG A 22 -4.83 -3.82 31.44
N ALA A 23 -5.59 -4.32 32.41
CA ALA A 23 -5.03 -5.07 33.55
C ALA A 23 -4.33 -6.36 33.10
N GLU A 24 -4.90 -7.09 32.13
CA GLU A 24 -4.29 -8.31 31.58
C GLU A 24 -2.95 -8.01 30.87
N LEU A 25 -2.90 -6.94 30.08
CA LEU A 25 -1.68 -6.53 29.37
C LEU A 25 -0.62 -5.97 30.33
N GLU A 26 -1.03 -5.22 31.35
CA GLU A 26 -0.13 -4.72 32.38
C GLU A 26 0.52 -5.87 33.16
N GLN A 27 -0.27 -6.90 33.54
CA GLN A 27 0.26 -8.11 34.16
C GLN A 27 1.32 -8.77 33.27
N HIS A 28 1.03 -8.98 31.98
CA HIS A 28 2.02 -9.54 31.06
C HIS A 28 3.29 -8.68 30.96
N SER A 29 3.16 -7.36 30.82
CA SER A 29 4.31 -6.44 30.72
C SER A 29 5.14 -6.38 32.01
N SER A 30 4.55 -6.73 33.15
CA SER A 30 5.26 -6.87 34.42
C SER A 30 6.13 -8.13 34.46
N GLU A 31 5.80 -9.15 33.70
CA GLU A 31 6.52 -10.43 33.65
C GLU A 31 7.47 -10.52 32.42
N CYS A 32 7.19 -9.78 31.35
CA CYS A 32 7.97 -9.80 30.11
C CYS A 32 8.80 -8.53 29.91
N MET A 33 10.12 -8.64 30.03
CA MET A 33 11.06 -7.52 29.85
C MET A 33 11.02 -6.91 28.44
N ASN A 34 10.86 -7.73 27.39
CA ASN A 34 10.80 -7.25 26.00
C ASN A 34 9.57 -6.37 25.77
N CYS A 35 8.38 -6.85 26.15
CA CYS A 35 7.15 -6.07 26.00
C CYS A 35 7.21 -4.78 26.83
N ARG A 36 7.79 -4.82 28.04
CA ARG A 36 8.00 -3.61 28.86
C ARG A 36 8.88 -2.58 28.16
N ALA A 37 9.99 -3.02 27.55
CA ALA A 37 10.91 -2.15 26.85
C ALA A 37 10.24 -1.50 25.62
N GLU A 38 9.45 -2.26 24.88
CA GLU A 38 8.73 -1.81 23.69
C GLU A 38 7.65 -0.77 24.02
N ILE A 39 6.84 -1.02 25.05
CA ILE A 39 5.84 -0.06 25.56
C ILE A 39 6.54 1.24 26.01
N ALA A 40 7.67 1.14 26.72
CA ALA A 40 8.43 2.31 27.16
C ALA A 40 8.99 3.12 25.98
N ALA A 41 9.48 2.45 24.93
CA ALA A 41 9.96 3.09 23.72
C ALA A 41 8.85 3.88 23.02
N MET A 42 7.66 3.27 22.83
CA MET A 42 6.51 3.96 22.21
C MET A 42 6.01 5.13 23.06
N ARG A 43 5.91 4.98 24.39
CA ARG A 43 5.56 6.09 25.29
C ARG A 43 6.55 7.25 25.18
N SER A 44 7.86 6.96 25.07
CA SER A 44 8.88 7.99 24.91
C SER A 44 8.69 8.80 23.61
N MET A 45 8.24 8.14 22.52
CA MET A 45 7.94 8.80 21.25
C MET A 45 6.72 9.70 21.38
N ALA A 46 5.64 9.19 21.99
CA ALA A 46 4.43 9.97 22.22
C ALA A 46 4.70 11.23 23.05
N VAL A 47 5.54 11.14 24.08
CA VAL A 47 5.98 12.29 24.88
C VAL A 47 6.73 13.32 24.04
N ARG A 48 7.66 12.89 23.17
CA ARG A 48 8.39 13.82 22.28
C ARG A 48 7.47 14.54 21.32
N VAL A 49 6.50 13.83 20.74
CA VAL A 49 5.50 14.42 19.83
C VAL A 49 4.61 15.43 20.56
N ARG A 50 4.14 15.09 21.78
CA ARG A 50 3.37 16.02 22.63
C ARG A 50 4.16 17.27 23.06
N GLY A 51 5.49 17.18 23.06
CA GLY A 51 6.39 18.31 23.33
C GLY A 51 6.62 19.23 22.14
N LEU A 52 6.12 18.91 20.94
CA LEU A 52 6.22 19.78 19.78
C LEU A 52 5.29 21.01 19.92
N PRO A 53 5.63 22.14 19.29
CA PRO A 53 4.74 23.29 19.22
C PRO A 53 3.36 22.89 18.67
N LEU A 54 2.29 23.25 19.39
CA LEU A 54 0.91 22.95 18.99
C LEU A 54 0.50 23.60 17.67
N SER A 55 1.20 24.68 17.29
CA SER A 55 1.03 25.31 15.99
C SER A 55 2.37 25.72 15.41
N ILE A 56 2.45 25.56 14.09
CA ILE A 56 3.39 26.24 13.24
C ILE A 56 2.53 27.21 12.43
N GLN A 57 2.92 28.47 12.30
CA GLN A 57 2.22 29.39 11.41
C GLN A 57 2.36 28.87 9.98
N PRO A 58 1.31 28.37 9.33
CA PRO A 58 1.42 27.94 7.94
C PRO A 58 1.69 29.19 7.08
N PRO A 59 2.43 29.07 5.96
CA PRO A 59 2.54 30.15 4.99
C PRO A 59 1.14 30.62 4.58
N ALA A 60 0.96 31.94 4.45
CA ALA A 60 -0.35 32.58 4.35
C ALA A 60 -1.19 32.11 3.14
N ASP A 61 -0.55 31.55 2.13
CA ASP A 61 -1.10 31.05 0.87
C ASP A 61 -1.63 29.61 0.95
N VAL A 62 -1.17 28.79 1.91
CA VAL A 62 -1.50 27.35 1.95
C VAL A 62 -2.94 27.10 2.40
N TRP A 63 -3.40 27.76 3.46
CA TRP A 63 -4.73 27.52 4.02
C TRP A 63 -5.88 27.94 3.08
N PRO A 64 -5.83 29.08 2.38
CA PRO A 64 -6.81 29.41 1.35
C PRO A 64 -6.92 28.34 0.25
N MET A 65 -5.79 27.78 -0.22
CA MET A 65 -5.80 26.71 -1.23
C MET A 65 -6.43 25.42 -0.72
N VAL A 66 -6.10 25.00 0.50
CA VAL A 66 -6.65 23.79 1.13
C VAL A 66 -8.14 23.95 1.39
N SER A 67 -8.55 25.08 1.98
CA SER A 67 -9.96 25.37 2.27
C SER A 67 -10.81 25.45 1.00
N ALA A 68 -10.29 26.00 -0.10
CA ALA A 68 -10.96 26.00 -1.40
C ALA A 68 -11.21 24.57 -1.92
N LYS A 69 -10.25 23.66 -1.77
CA LYS A 69 -10.42 22.23 -2.15
C LYS A 69 -11.40 21.48 -1.26
N ILE A 70 -11.39 21.75 0.05
CA ILE A 70 -12.34 21.15 0.99
C ILE A 70 -13.75 21.64 0.70
N GLN A 71 -13.93 22.95 0.46
CA GLN A 71 -15.24 23.53 0.13
C GLN A 71 -15.78 23.08 -1.23
N THR A 72 -14.93 22.88 -2.23
CA THR A 72 -15.36 22.27 -3.51
C THR A 72 -15.73 20.79 -3.34
N SER A 73 -15.12 20.09 -2.39
CA SER A 73 -15.52 18.72 -2.03
C SER A 73 -16.79 18.69 -1.16
N ALA A 74 -17.08 19.78 -0.45
CA ALA A 74 -18.21 19.94 0.46
C ALA A 74 -19.41 20.69 -0.15
N ALA A 75 -19.37 21.05 -1.45
CA ALA A 75 -20.53 21.64 -2.11
C ALA A 75 -21.72 20.69 -1.94
N PRO A 76 -22.84 21.12 -1.31
CA PRO A 76 -24.09 20.40 -1.35
C PRO A 76 -24.64 20.55 -2.77
N GLY A 77 -24.08 19.77 -3.68
CA GLY A 77 -24.86 19.28 -4.79
C GLY A 77 -25.94 18.42 -4.14
N GLU A 78 -27.10 19.02 -3.89
CA GLU A 78 -28.36 18.28 -3.81
C GLU A 78 -28.43 17.40 -5.04
N LYS A 79 -27.83 16.21 -4.96
CA LYS A 79 -28.18 15.11 -5.82
C LYS A 79 -29.58 14.77 -5.38
N LYS A 80 -30.57 15.47 -5.94
CA LYS A 80 -31.89 14.90 -6.13
C LYS A 80 -31.62 13.61 -6.88
N HIS A 81 -31.51 12.52 -6.11
CA HIS A 81 -31.58 11.18 -6.61
C HIS A 81 -32.96 11.11 -7.25
N LYS A 82 -33.06 11.54 -8.51
CA LYS A 82 -34.19 11.22 -9.35
C LYS A 82 -34.16 9.70 -9.35
N ALA A 83 -35.07 9.12 -8.58
CA ALA A 83 -35.21 7.68 -8.47
C ALA A 83 -35.47 7.17 -9.88
N PHE A 84 -34.40 6.81 -10.58
CA PHE A 84 -34.50 6.05 -11.80
C PHE A 84 -34.84 4.66 -11.33
N THR A 85 -36.14 4.40 -11.20
CA THR A 85 -36.66 3.04 -11.07
C THR A 85 -36.29 2.33 -12.36
N PHE A 86 -35.10 1.73 -12.38
CA PHE A 86 -34.68 0.82 -13.44
C PHE A 86 -35.57 -0.41 -13.28
N ARG A 87 -36.68 -0.43 -14.00
CA ARG A 87 -37.47 -1.64 -14.21
C ARG A 87 -36.57 -2.57 -15.02
N ALA A 88 -35.87 -3.46 -14.32
CA ALA A 88 -35.02 -4.46 -14.97
C ALA A 88 -35.92 -5.41 -15.79
N PRO A 89 -35.71 -5.58 -17.11
CA PRO A 89 -36.14 -6.80 -17.76
C PRO A 89 -35.22 -7.94 -17.31
N ALA A 90 -35.83 -9.09 -17.07
CA ALA A 90 -35.19 -10.29 -16.56
C ALA A 90 -34.12 -10.82 -17.52
N TRP A 91 -32.85 -10.53 -17.24
CA TRP A 91 -31.69 -11.24 -17.78
C TRP A 91 -30.80 -11.70 -16.60
N GLY A 92 -31.34 -12.65 -15.85
CA GLY A 92 -30.74 -13.23 -14.65
C GLY A 92 -29.61 -14.23 -14.89
N TRP A 93 -28.88 -14.16 -16.01
CA TRP A 93 -27.84 -15.16 -16.36
C TRP A 93 -26.41 -14.60 -16.46
N LEU A 94 -26.17 -13.34 -16.10
CA LEU A 94 -24.81 -12.76 -16.07
C LEU A 94 -24.27 -12.43 -14.66
N ALA A 95 -24.97 -12.84 -13.60
CA ALA A 95 -24.53 -12.61 -12.22
C ALA A 95 -23.66 -13.75 -11.64
N ALA A 96 -23.42 -14.84 -12.38
CA ALA A 96 -22.65 -15.99 -11.90
C ALA A 96 -21.11 -15.83 -12.06
N ALA A 97 -20.63 -14.93 -12.91
CA ALA A 97 -19.19 -14.78 -13.17
C ALA A 97 -18.47 -13.86 -12.16
N ALA A 98 -19.17 -12.88 -11.57
CA ALA A 98 -18.56 -11.92 -10.66
C ALA A 98 -18.28 -12.51 -9.25
N VAL A 99 -19.09 -13.46 -8.80
CA VAL A 99 -18.92 -14.09 -7.47
C VAL A 99 -17.76 -15.10 -7.48
N LEU A 100 -17.49 -15.75 -8.61
CA LEU A 100 -16.32 -16.63 -8.77
C LEU A 100 -14.98 -15.87 -8.74
N LEU A 101 -14.93 -14.65 -9.30
CA LEU A 101 -13.70 -13.83 -9.28
C LEU A 101 -13.35 -13.30 -7.88
N VAL A 102 -14.35 -13.01 -7.04
CA VAL A 102 -14.12 -12.57 -5.66
C VAL A 102 -13.61 -13.72 -4.78
N MET A 103 -14.10 -14.95 -4.98
CA MET A 103 -13.68 -16.11 -4.18
C MET A 103 -12.26 -16.62 -4.50
N ILE A 104 -11.76 -16.43 -5.73
CA ILE A 104 -10.39 -16.84 -6.08
C ILE A 104 -9.35 -15.90 -5.46
N SER A 105 -9.69 -14.62 -5.24
CA SER A 105 -8.76 -13.64 -4.65
C SER A 105 -8.48 -13.85 -3.15
N SER A 106 -9.31 -14.60 -2.43
CA SER A 106 -9.15 -14.85 -0.99
C SER A 106 -8.40 -16.15 -0.65
N ALA A 107 -7.99 -16.94 -1.64
CA ALA A 107 -7.29 -18.22 -1.42
C ALA A 107 -5.76 -18.15 -1.60
N VAL A 108 -5.23 -17.05 -2.14
CA VAL A 108 -3.78 -16.91 -2.41
C VAL A 108 -3.02 -16.37 -1.20
N THR A 109 -3.68 -15.60 -0.33
CA THR A 109 -3.04 -14.98 0.85
C THR A 109 -2.72 -15.99 1.96
N THR A 110 -3.48 -17.08 2.09
CA THR A 110 -3.26 -18.08 3.16
C THR A 110 -2.19 -19.12 2.81
N LEU A 111 -1.89 -19.34 1.52
CA LEU A 111 -0.87 -20.29 1.09
C LEU A 111 0.56 -19.71 1.08
N VAL A 112 0.71 -18.38 1.04
CA VAL A 112 2.04 -17.72 1.08
C VAL A 112 2.51 -17.45 2.52
N MET A 113 1.60 -17.20 3.47
CA MET A 113 1.96 -16.99 4.88
C MET A 113 2.30 -18.29 5.65
N GLY A 114 1.86 -19.46 5.19
CA GLY A 114 2.11 -20.74 5.86
C GLY A 114 3.51 -21.34 5.67
N ARG A 115 4.35 -20.72 4.84
CA ARG A 115 5.65 -21.29 4.43
C ARG A 115 6.87 -20.70 5.16
N GLN A 116 6.66 -19.77 6.09
CA GLN A 116 7.74 -19.09 6.83
C GLN A 116 8.15 -19.76 8.15
N GLN A 117 7.58 -20.91 8.52
CA GLN A 117 7.99 -21.66 9.72
C GLN A 117 8.64 -23.00 9.34
N SER A 118 9.88 -22.95 8.84
CA SER A 118 10.84 -24.05 8.97
C SER A 118 12.24 -23.54 8.63
N GLY A 119 13.08 -23.39 9.66
CA GLY A 119 14.49 -23.04 9.51
C GLY A 119 15.24 -23.24 10.83
N ALA A 120 15.63 -24.49 11.11
CA ALA A 120 16.58 -24.85 12.17
C ALA A 120 18.01 -24.37 11.81
N PRO A 121 18.95 -24.29 12.77
CA PRO A 121 20.15 -23.45 12.67
C PRO A 121 21.22 -24.09 11.79
N THR A 122 21.96 -23.29 11.03
CA THR A 122 23.15 -23.76 10.32
C THR A 122 24.28 -22.75 10.42
N VAL A 123 25.25 -23.13 11.26
CA VAL A 123 26.71 -22.91 11.23
C VAL A 123 27.24 -21.76 10.37
N ALA A 124 27.93 -20.84 11.04
CA ALA A 124 28.78 -19.81 10.44
C ALA A 124 29.82 -20.43 9.50
N THR A 125 29.71 -20.11 8.21
CA THR A 125 30.79 -20.24 7.22
C THR A 125 31.08 -18.85 6.66
N SER A 126 32.35 -18.45 6.72
CA SER A 126 32.83 -17.17 6.23
C SER A 126 32.55 -16.97 4.73
N ARG A 127 32.17 -15.72 4.44
CA ARG A 127 31.58 -15.10 3.23
C ARG A 127 32.55 -14.97 2.03
N PRO A 128 32.05 -15.10 0.80
CA PRO A 128 32.30 -14.14 -0.28
C PRO A 128 31.10 -13.16 -0.39
N SER A 129 31.32 -11.90 -0.75
CA SER A 129 30.27 -10.86 -0.74
C SER A 129 29.09 -11.20 -1.66
N ILE A 130 27.97 -11.65 -1.09
CA ILE A 130 26.69 -11.88 -1.78
C ILE A 130 25.87 -10.59 -1.92
N ALA A 131 26.23 -9.52 -1.21
CA ALA A 131 25.49 -8.25 -1.20
C ALA A 131 25.47 -7.56 -2.58
N ASP A 132 26.59 -7.57 -3.30
CA ASP A 132 26.72 -6.92 -4.61
C ASP A 132 25.89 -7.64 -5.70
N GLY A 133 25.72 -8.96 -5.56
CA GLY A 133 24.91 -9.77 -6.48
C GLY A 133 23.40 -9.49 -6.37
N ASN A 134 22.91 -9.19 -5.16
CA ASN A 134 21.49 -8.91 -4.93
C ASN A 134 21.07 -7.55 -5.50
N LEU A 135 21.91 -6.52 -5.36
CA LEU A 135 21.61 -5.20 -5.90
C LEU A 135 21.69 -5.18 -7.43
N ALA A 136 22.67 -5.86 -8.02
CA ALA A 136 22.80 -5.97 -9.47
C ALA A 136 21.64 -6.76 -10.11
N THR A 137 21.17 -7.82 -9.44
CA THR A 137 20.00 -8.59 -9.91
C THR A 137 18.70 -7.79 -9.79
N LEU A 138 18.50 -7.05 -8.70
CA LEU A 138 17.38 -6.11 -8.54
C LEU A 138 17.38 -5.04 -9.63
N SER A 139 18.53 -4.39 -9.86
CA SER A 139 18.66 -3.33 -10.88
C SER A 139 18.33 -3.83 -12.28
N ARG A 140 18.73 -5.07 -12.61
CA ARG A 140 18.40 -5.70 -13.91
C ARG A 140 16.90 -5.98 -14.04
N ARG A 141 16.25 -6.48 -12.97
CA ARG A 141 14.80 -6.70 -12.95
C ARG A 141 14.04 -5.38 -13.11
N GLU A 142 14.45 -4.35 -12.37
CA GLU A 142 13.89 -3.01 -12.47
C GLU A 142 14.01 -2.46 -13.90
N ALA A 143 15.17 -2.57 -14.54
CA ALA A 143 15.34 -2.16 -15.93
C ALA A 143 14.37 -2.89 -16.88
N SER A 144 14.18 -4.20 -16.69
CA SER A 144 13.23 -5.00 -17.48
C SER A 144 11.78 -4.55 -17.29
N TYR A 145 11.35 -4.31 -16.05
CA TYR A 145 10.00 -3.81 -15.77
C TYR A 145 9.79 -2.42 -16.36
N ARG A 146 10.78 -1.54 -16.22
CA ARG A 146 10.74 -0.18 -16.79
C ARG A 146 10.55 -0.20 -18.30
N ASN A 147 11.38 -0.97 -19.02
CA ASN A 147 11.27 -1.09 -20.46
C ASN A 147 9.88 -1.60 -20.88
N THR A 148 9.37 -2.63 -20.20
CA THR A 148 8.04 -3.19 -20.46
C THR A 148 6.93 -2.15 -20.22
N ALA A 149 7.02 -1.40 -19.13
CA ALA A 149 6.05 -0.36 -18.82
C ALA A 149 6.10 0.78 -19.84
N ASP A 150 7.30 1.20 -20.27
CA ASP A 150 7.47 2.26 -21.26
C ASP A 150 6.90 1.86 -22.63
N GLU A 151 7.14 0.61 -23.07
CA GLU A 151 6.56 0.04 -24.30
C GLU A 151 5.03 0.00 -24.25
N LEU A 152 4.46 -0.52 -23.15
CA LEU A 152 3.00 -0.58 -22.98
C LEU A 152 2.38 0.81 -22.91
N TRP A 153 3.03 1.76 -22.22
CA TRP A 153 2.54 3.13 -22.14
C TRP A 153 2.58 3.84 -23.49
N ALA A 154 3.63 3.61 -24.29
CA ALA A 154 3.69 4.08 -25.67
C ALA A 154 2.54 3.50 -26.51
N ALA A 155 2.22 2.21 -26.36
CA ALA A 155 1.10 1.58 -27.06
C ALA A 155 -0.27 2.17 -26.67
N VAL A 156 -0.49 2.41 -25.36
CA VAL A 156 -1.70 3.09 -24.87
C VAL A 156 -1.80 4.51 -25.44
N ASN A 157 -0.70 5.27 -25.43
CA ASN A 157 -0.68 6.65 -25.92
C ASN A 157 -0.88 6.75 -27.44
N ALA A 158 -0.34 5.80 -28.21
CA ALA A 158 -0.50 5.77 -29.66
C ALA A 158 -1.95 5.59 -30.12
N ARG A 159 -2.82 5.05 -29.26
CA ARG A 159 -4.25 4.82 -29.53
C ARG A 159 -5.14 5.48 -28.47
N ARG A 160 -4.65 6.55 -27.85
CA ARG A 160 -5.32 7.28 -26.76
C ARG A 160 -6.71 7.76 -27.16
N ASP A 161 -6.85 8.18 -28.40
CA ASP A 161 -8.06 8.66 -29.07
C ASP A 161 -9.12 7.55 -29.27
N GLN A 162 -8.73 6.27 -29.22
CA GLN A 162 -9.65 5.13 -29.27
C GLN A 162 -10.23 4.76 -27.90
N LEU A 163 -9.64 5.28 -26.81
CA LEU A 163 -10.15 5.11 -25.45
C LEU A 163 -11.10 6.25 -25.08
N SER A 164 -12.05 5.97 -24.18
CA SER A 164 -12.89 7.03 -23.65
C SER A 164 -12.05 8.05 -22.84
N PRO A 165 -12.38 9.35 -22.87
CA PRO A 165 -11.66 10.37 -22.09
C PRO A 165 -11.61 10.08 -20.58
N GLN A 166 -12.65 9.42 -20.05
CA GLN A 166 -12.72 9.05 -18.64
C GLN A 166 -11.78 7.87 -18.31
N THR A 167 -11.67 6.89 -19.22
CA THR A 167 -10.78 5.73 -19.06
C THR A 167 -9.33 6.18 -19.06
N ILE A 168 -8.90 6.95 -20.07
CA ILE A 168 -7.51 7.41 -20.15
C ILE A 168 -7.14 8.28 -18.94
N ALA A 169 -8.01 9.19 -18.50
CA ALA A 169 -7.76 10.02 -17.31
C ALA A 169 -7.61 9.17 -16.03
N THR A 170 -8.30 8.03 -15.95
CA THR A 170 -8.18 7.10 -14.81
C THR A 170 -6.87 6.33 -14.86
N VAL A 171 -6.45 5.87 -16.05
CA VAL A 171 -5.17 5.19 -16.26
C VAL A 171 -4.01 6.15 -15.98
N GLU A 172 -4.01 7.35 -16.57
CA GLU A 172 -3.00 8.41 -16.34
C GLU A 172 -2.83 8.71 -14.84
N ARG A 173 -3.94 8.89 -14.11
CA ARG A 173 -3.90 9.14 -12.66
C ARG A 173 -3.33 7.96 -11.87
N SER A 174 -3.70 6.73 -12.26
CA SER A 174 -3.24 5.52 -11.58
C SER A 174 -1.75 5.26 -11.84
N VAL A 175 -1.29 5.48 -13.07
CA VAL A 175 0.14 5.43 -13.44
C VAL A 175 0.94 6.45 -12.63
N MET A 176 0.47 7.71 -12.57
CA MET A 176 1.12 8.77 -11.78
C MET A 176 1.26 8.41 -10.30
N LEU A 177 0.23 7.81 -9.70
CA LEU A 177 0.27 7.39 -8.30
C LEU A 177 1.27 6.25 -8.08
N ILE A 178 1.30 5.27 -9.00
CA ILE A 178 2.27 4.16 -8.92
C ILE A 178 3.70 4.67 -9.13
N ASP A 179 3.92 5.65 -10.02
CA ASP A 179 5.24 6.24 -10.26
C ASP A 179 5.78 7.00 -9.05
N ALA A 180 4.93 7.77 -8.36
CA ALA A 180 5.29 8.41 -7.11
C ALA A 180 5.69 7.37 -6.05
N ALA A 181 4.95 6.27 -5.96
CA ALA A 181 5.26 5.17 -5.06
C ALA A 181 6.58 4.45 -5.45
N ILE A 182 6.87 4.24 -6.72
CA ILE A 182 8.15 3.67 -7.17
C ILE A 182 9.31 4.58 -6.75
N LEU A 183 9.17 5.90 -6.94
CA LEU A 183 10.19 6.86 -6.56
C LEU A 183 10.48 6.82 -5.05
N GLU A 184 9.42 6.81 -4.22
CA GLU A 184 9.54 6.69 -2.76
C GLU A 184 10.29 5.41 -2.35
N ALA A 185 9.94 4.27 -2.94
CA ALA A 185 10.60 3.01 -2.63
C ALA A 185 12.07 2.99 -3.05
N ARG A 186 12.42 3.63 -4.17
CA ARG A 186 13.82 3.77 -4.62
C ARG A 186 14.63 4.66 -3.67
N GLU A 187 14.06 5.75 -3.19
CA GLU A 187 14.73 6.64 -2.23
C GLU A 187 14.96 5.92 -0.89
N ALA A 188 13.97 5.17 -0.42
CA ALA A 188 14.09 4.36 0.78
C ALA A 188 15.17 3.27 0.62
N LEU A 189 15.27 2.65 -0.56
CA LEU A 189 16.31 1.65 -0.87
C LEU A 189 17.69 2.29 -1.06
N ALA A 190 17.78 3.55 -1.51
CA ALA A 190 19.04 4.28 -1.55
C ALA A 190 19.58 4.55 -0.13
N SER A 191 18.67 4.78 0.82
CA SER A 191 19.00 4.95 2.25
C SER A 191 19.38 3.64 2.94
N ASP A 192 18.71 2.52 2.60
CA ASP A 192 19.01 1.19 3.10
C ASP A 192 19.04 0.12 1.98
N PRO A 193 20.18 -0.03 1.27
CA PRO A 193 20.29 -0.90 0.09
C PRO A 193 20.11 -2.39 0.37
N ASN A 194 20.28 -2.81 1.62
CA ASN A 194 20.18 -4.23 2.01
C ASN A 194 18.78 -4.60 2.54
N ASN A 195 17.83 -3.67 2.50
CA ASN A 195 16.47 -3.91 2.97
C ASN A 195 15.65 -4.73 1.96
N ALA A 196 15.61 -6.04 2.18
CA ALA A 196 14.87 -6.97 1.32
C ALA A 196 13.36 -6.67 1.23
N VAL A 197 12.76 -6.09 2.27
CA VAL A 197 11.33 -5.75 2.30
C VAL A 197 11.04 -4.59 1.35
N ILE A 198 11.87 -3.54 1.36
CA ILE A 198 11.73 -2.41 0.44
C ILE A 198 11.96 -2.86 -1.01
N ALA A 199 12.94 -3.74 -1.24
CA ALA A 199 13.20 -4.30 -2.57
C ALA A 199 12.03 -5.13 -3.13
N ASP A 200 11.37 -5.92 -2.28
CA ASP A 200 10.16 -6.66 -2.65
C ASP A 200 8.99 -5.71 -2.96
N MET A 201 8.79 -4.70 -2.10
CA MET A 201 7.75 -3.69 -2.30
C MET A 201 7.97 -2.89 -3.60
N LEU A 202 9.21 -2.56 -3.94
CA LEU A 202 9.57 -1.92 -5.21
C LEU A 202 9.17 -2.81 -6.40
N SER A 203 9.48 -4.11 -6.34
CA SER A 203 9.14 -5.07 -7.39
C SER A 203 7.62 -5.19 -7.57
N ALA A 204 6.87 -5.32 -6.47
CA ALA A 204 5.40 -5.38 -6.51
C ALA A 204 4.75 -4.11 -7.09
N ARG A 205 5.34 -2.92 -6.83
CA ARG A 205 4.87 -1.65 -7.41
C ARG A 205 5.09 -1.63 -8.93
N TYR A 206 6.24 -2.12 -9.41
CA TYR A 206 6.51 -2.25 -10.84
C TYR A 206 5.56 -3.24 -11.54
N GLU A 207 5.32 -4.41 -10.95
CA GLU A 207 4.37 -5.40 -11.49
C GLU A 207 2.98 -4.81 -11.63
N ARG A 208 2.51 -4.09 -10.60
CA ARG A 208 1.22 -3.39 -10.65
C ARG A 208 1.14 -2.35 -11.77
N LYS A 209 2.24 -1.62 -12.05
CA LYS A 209 2.31 -0.68 -13.18
C LYS A 209 2.14 -1.41 -14.50
N VAL A 210 2.90 -2.47 -14.71
CA VAL A 210 2.84 -3.28 -15.94
C VAL A 210 1.44 -3.88 -16.14
N ASP A 211 0.83 -4.43 -15.10
CA ASP A 211 -0.49 -5.05 -15.19
C ASP A 211 -1.63 -4.03 -15.42
N LEU A 212 -1.51 -2.83 -14.85
CA LEU A 212 -2.41 -1.74 -15.17
C LEU A 212 -2.32 -1.37 -16.66
N LEU A 213 -1.09 -1.25 -17.18
CA LEU A 213 -0.85 -0.88 -18.57
C LEU A 213 -1.28 -1.97 -19.55
N LYS A 214 -1.05 -3.25 -19.24
CA LYS A 214 -1.57 -4.39 -20.02
C LYS A 214 -3.09 -4.34 -20.12
N ARG A 215 -3.80 -4.16 -19.00
CA ARG A 215 -5.26 -4.02 -19.01
C ARG A 215 -5.71 -2.81 -19.81
N ALA A 216 -5.00 -1.69 -19.73
CA ALA A 216 -5.30 -0.52 -20.56
C ALA A 216 -5.13 -0.83 -22.06
N THR A 217 -4.11 -1.61 -22.44
CA THR A 217 -3.94 -2.06 -23.83
C THR A 217 -5.01 -3.05 -24.29
N GLU A 218 -5.53 -3.91 -23.40
CA GLU A 218 -6.61 -4.86 -23.71
C GLU A 218 -7.96 -4.18 -23.98
N LEU A 219 -8.16 -2.98 -23.42
CA LEU A 219 -9.35 -2.16 -23.67
C LEU A 219 -9.32 -1.47 -25.04
N LEU A 220 -8.18 -1.51 -25.74
CA LEU A 220 -8.10 -0.99 -27.10
C LEU A 220 -8.82 -1.95 -28.05
N PRO A 221 -9.57 -1.43 -29.04
CA PRO A 221 -10.18 -2.28 -30.05
C PRO A 221 -9.11 -3.12 -30.76
N GLN A 222 -9.32 -4.44 -30.85
CA GLN A 222 -8.50 -5.29 -31.72
C GLN A 222 -8.91 -5.03 -33.16
N SER A 223 -7.95 -4.59 -33.97
CA SER A 223 -8.10 -4.33 -35.41
C SER A 223 -8.28 -5.61 -36.20
#